data_AF-A0AAD4RXQ0-F1
#
_entry.id   AF-A0AAD4RXQ0-F1
#
_cell.length_a   1.000
_cell.length_b   1.000
_cell.length_c   1.000
_cell.angle_alpha   90.00
_cell.angle_beta   90.00
_cell.angle_gamma   90.00
#
_symmetry.space_group_name_H-M   'P 1'
#
loop_
_entity.id
_entity.type
_entity.pdbx_description
1 polymer ?
#
loop_
_entity_poly.entity_id
_entity_poly.type
_entity_poly.pdbx_seq_one_letter_code
_entity_poly.pdbx_strand_id
1 'polypeptide(L)'
;NLQTDYVDLFLIHWPVRLSHDAGRPPLTREQILTFDTKSVWEGMEECHELGLAKNIGVSNFSSRKLEELLATAKIPPAVDQ
;
A
#
# COMPACT_ATOMS: atom_id res chain seq x y z
N ASN A 1 -9.93 8.50 -14.45
CA ASN A 1 -10.22 7.60 -13.31
C ASN A 1 -11.27 6.58 -13.72
N LEU A 2 -11.44 5.54 -12.91
CA LEU A 2 -12.11 4.29 -13.29
C LEU A 2 -13.64 4.35 -13.39
N GLN A 3 -14.28 5.48 -13.04
CA GLN A 3 -15.75 5.66 -13.10
C GLN A 3 -16.55 4.54 -12.38
N THR A 4 -16.08 4.17 -11.20
CA THR A 4 -16.67 3.15 -10.32
C THR A 4 -16.72 3.67 -8.90
N ASP A 5 -17.69 3.19 -8.12
CA ASP A 5 -17.85 3.53 -6.70
C ASP A 5 -16.95 2.66 -5.79
N TYR A 6 -16.45 1.53 -6.30
CA TYR A 6 -15.56 0.62 -5.57
C TYR A 6 -14.56 -0.10 -6.50
N VAL A 7 -13.56 -0.75 -5.91
CA VAL A 7 -12.67 -1.69 -6.60
C VAL A 7 -12.70 -3.07 -5.94
N ASP A 8 -12.56 -4.14 -6.72
CA ASP A 8 -12.48 -5.49 -6.15
C ASP A 8 -11.15 -5.73 -5.41
N LEU A 9 -10.06 -5.06 -5.82
CA LEU A 9 -8.74 -5.16 -5.22
C LEU A 9 -8.01 -3.81 -5.27
N PHE A 10 -7.50 -3.35 -4.13
CA PHE A 10 -6.65 -2.16 -4.02
C PHE A 10 -5.29 -2.52 -3.41
N LEU A 11 -4.19 -2.08 -4.04
CA LEU A 11 -2.84 -2.50 -3.67
C LEU A 11 -1.96 -1.32 -3.28
N ILE A 12 -1.12 -1.53 -2.25
CA ILE A 12 0.10 -0.74 -2.10
C ILE A 12 1.06 -1.19 -3.22
N HIS A 13 1.24 -0.34 -4.24
CA HIS A 13 2.03 -0.70 -5.43
C HIS A 13 3.51 -0.95 -5.10
N TRP A 14 4.12 -0.14 -4.22
CA TRP A 14 5.50 -0.32 -3.77
C TRP A 14 5.62 0.00 -2.28
N PRO A 15 6.46 -0.72 -1.51
CA PRO A 15 6.70 -0.43 -0.10
C PRO A 15 7.69 0.73 0.12
N VAL A 16 7.44 1.85 -0.56
CA VAL A 16 8.27 3.05 -0.61
C VAL A 16 7.38 4.30 -0.63
N ARG A 17 7.78 5.34 0.10
CA ARG A 17 7.16 6.67 0.03
C ARG A 17 8.03 7.59 -0.82
N LEU A 18 7.41 8.26 -1.78
CA LEU A 18 8.07 9.28 -2.60
C LEU A 18 7.67 10.68 -2.16
N SER A 19 8.58 11.65 -2.34
CA SER A 19 8.25 13.07 -2.21
C SER A 19 7.28 13.50 -3.33
N HIS A 20 6.57 14.62 -3.12
CA HIS A 20 5.57 15.08 -4.08
C HIS A 20 6.18 15.53 -5.42
N ASP A 21 7.43 15.99 -5.41
CA ASP A 21 8.20 16.39 -6.58
C ASP A 21 8.91 15.21 -7.27
N ALA A 22 8.79 14.00 -6.73
CA ALA A 22 9.35 12.81 -7.34
C ALA A 22 8.69 12.54 -8.71
N GLY A 23 9.51 12.57 -9.75
CA GLY A 23 9.11 12.26 -11.12
C GLY A 23 9.24 10.77 -11.43
N ARG A 24 9.55 10.48 -12.70
CA ARG A 24 9.92 9.12 -13.11
C ARG A 24 11.35 8.80 -12.67
N PRO A 25 11.68 7.52 -12.44
CA PRO A 25 13.05 7.10 -12.19
C PRO A 25 14.03 7.59 -13.29
N PRO A 26 15.31 7.82 -12.94
CA PRO A 26 15.93 7.55 -11.64
C PRO A 26 15.56 8.59 -10.56
N LEU A 27 15.36 8.11 -9.34
CA LEU A 27 15.03 8.94 -8.17
C LEU A 27 16.29 9.31 -7.39
N THR A 28 16.32 10.51 -6.81
CA THR A 28 17.37 10.90 -5.87
C THR A 28 17.08 10.37 -4.46
N ARG A 29 18.08 10.38 -3.58
CA ARG A 29 17.91 9.91 -2.19
C ARG A 29 16.90 10.77 -1.43
N GLU A 30 16.88 12.06 -1.70
CA GLU A 30 16.01 13.05 -1.06
C GLU A 30 14.53 12.85 -1.46
N GLN A 31 14.30 12.23 -2.61
CA GLN A 31 12.96 11.88 -3.10
C GLN A 31 12.42 10.59 -2.47
N ILE A 32 13.26 9.80 -1.79
CA ILE A 32 12.86 8.56 -1.10
C ILE A 32 12.71 8.86 0.39
N LEU A 33 11.46 8.87 0.85
CA LEU A 33 11.11 9.19 2.22
C LEU A 33 10.87 7.93 3.04
N THR A 34 10.89 8.09 4.37
CA THR A 34 10.50 7.02 5.29
C THR A 34 9.06 6.58 5.00
N PHE A 35 8.89 5.27 4.79
CA PHE A 35 7.59 4.64 4.56
C PHE A 35 7.11 3.97 5.86
N ASP A 36 6.03 4.49 6.42
CA ASP A 36 5.35 3.90 7.57
C ASP A 36 4.29 2.91 7.08
N THR A 37 4.70 1.65 6.93
CA THR A 37 3.82 0.58 6.44
C THR A 37 2.57 0.43 7.31
N LYS A 38 2.69 0.57 8.63
CA LYS A 38 1.59 0.33 9.56
C LYS A 38 0.48 1.36 9.37
N SER A 39 0.83 2.65 9.44
CA SER A 39 -0.15 3.73 9.30
C SER A 39 -0.81 3.73 7.92
N VAL A 40 -0.07 3.38 6.87
CA VAL A 40 -0.64 3.24 5.52
C VAL A 40 -1.60 2.05 5.44
N TRP A 41 -1.26 0.92 6.07
CA TRP A 41 -2.12 -0.25 6.09
C TRP A 41 -3.41 -0.02 6.87
N GLU A 42 -3.37 0.70 7.99
CA GLU A 42 -4.58 1.08 8.75
C GLU A 42 -5.56 1.89 7.87
N GLY A 43 -5.05 2.76 6.98
CA GLY A 43 -5.88 3.45 5.99
C GLY A 43 -6.43 2.54 4.88
N MET A 44 -5.68 1.49 4.49
CA MET A 44 -6.19 0.46 3.57
C MET A 44 -7.32 -0.34 4.22
N GLU A 45 -7.17 -0.70 5.50
CA GLU A 45 -8.20 -1.40 6.29
C GLU A 45 -9.48 -0.56 6.40
N GLU A 46 -9.36 0.75 6.66
CA GLU A 46 -10.50 1.67 6.64
C GLU A 46 -11.19 1.72 5.26
N CYS A 47 -10.42 1.74 4.17
CA CYS A 47 -10.99 1.67 2.82
C CYS A 47 -11.79 0.38 2.58
N HIS A 48 -11.34 -0.74 3.16
CA HIS A 48 -12.08 -2.00 3.12
C HIS A 48 -13.38 -1.93 3.94
N GLU A 49 -13.29 -1.44 5.19
CA GLU A 49 -14.45 -1.32 6.08
C GLU A 49 -15.53 -0.38 5.53
N LEU A 50 -15.14 0.69 4.82
CA LEU A 50 -16.05 1.61 4.14
C LEU A 50 -16.63 1.06 2.82
N GLY A 51 -16.19 -0.12 2.36
CA GLY A 51 -16.64 -0.74 1.12
C GLY A 51 -16.07 -0.12 -0.17
N LEU A 52 -15.04 0.73 -0.07
CA LEU A 52 -14.36 1.35 -1.22
C LEU A 52 -13.48 0.34 -1.95
N ALA A 53 -12.95 -0.66 -1.22
CA ALA A 53 -12.22 -1.78 -1.77
C ALA A 53 -12.73 -3.10 -1.17
N LYS A 54 -13.18 -4.05 -2.00
CA LYS A 54 -13.60 -5.37 -1.49
C LYS A 54 -12.44 -6.16 -0.90
N ASN A 55 -11.25 -6.03 -1.48
CA ASN A 55 -10.02 -6.64 -0.97
C ASN A 55 -8.89 -5.61 -1.00
N ILE A 56 -7.95 -5.78 -0.08
CA ILE A 56 -6.72 -4.98 -0.01
C ILE A 56 -5.51 -5.90 -0.04
N GLY A 57 -4.43 -5.43 -0.63
CA GLY A 57 -3.21 -6.20 -0.79
C GLY A 57 -1.98 -5.32 -1.00
N VAL A 58 -0.90 -5.98 -1.34
CA VAL A 58 0.40 -5.35 -1.58
C VAL A 58 0.97 -5.79 -2.93
N SER A 59 2.00 -5.10 -3.39
CA SER A 59 2.79 -5.48 -4.56
C SER A 59 4.24 -5.12 -4.32
N ASN A 60 5.15 -5.96 -4.85
CA ASN A 60 6.59 -5.81 -4.68
C ASN A 60 7.04 -5.83 -3.21
N PHE A 61 6.32 -6.53 -2.33
CA PHE A 61 6.77 -6.72 -0.95
C PHE A 61 7.76 -7.89 -0.89
N SER A 62 8.78 -7.75 -0.04
CA SER A 62 9.63 -8.89 0.30
C SER A 62 9.03 -9.68 1.46
N SER A 63 9.43 -10.94 1.64
CA SER A 63 9.01 -11.76 2.79
C SER A 63 9.17 -11.02 4.12
N ARG A 64 10.31 -10.37 4.34
CA ARG A 64 10.56 -9.57 5.56
C ARG A 64 9.54 -8.44 5.75
N LYS A 65 9.24 -7.66 4.69
CA LYS A 65 8.26 -6.56 4.77
C LYS A 65 6.84 -7.09 4.98
N LEU A 66 6.53 -8.25 4.41
CA LEU A 66 5.25 -8.92 4.60
C LEU A 66 5.09 -9.42 6.04
N GLU A 67 6.14 -9.99 6.64
CA GLU A 67 6.17 -10.38 8.05
C GLU A 67 5.95 -9.18 8.99
N GLU A 68 6.64 -8.06 8.73
CA GLU A 68 6.47 -6.79 9.47
C GLU A 68 5.02 -6.29 9.40
N LEU A 69 4.41 -6.34 8.21
CA LEU A 69 3.01 -5.96 8.00
C LEU A 69 2.06 -6.88 8.77
N LEU A 70 2.19 -8.20 8.59
CA LEU A 70 1.34 -9.22 9.19
C LEU A 70 1.39 -9.21 10.73
N ALA A 71 2.49 -8.73 11.33
CA ALA A 71 2.59 -8.58 12.77
C ALA A 71 1.62 -7.54 13.37
N THR A 72 1.09 -6.63 12.56
CA THR A 72 0.22 -5.53 13.02
C THR A 72 -1.12 -5.45 12.31
N ALA A 73 -1.26 -6.06 11.13
CA ALA A 73 -2.48 -6.04 10.33
C ALA A 73 -3.65 -6.72 11.05
N LYS A 74 -4.80 -6.06 11.08
CA LYS A 74 -6.08 -6.66 11.52
C LYS A 74 -6.71 -7.45 10.36
N ILE A 75 -6.58 -6.93 9.15
CA ILE A 75 -7.00 -7.58 7.91
C ILE A 75 -5.72 -7.94 7.13
N PRO A 76 -5.38 -9.23 6.97
CA PRO A 76 -4.20 -9.62 6.23
C PRO A 76 -4.33 -9.26 4.74
N PRO A 77 -3.23 -8.92 4.05
CA PRO A 77 -3.26 -8.68 2.61
C PRO A 77 -3.77 -9.93 1.87
N ALA A 78 -4.78 -9.75 1.02
CA ALA A 78 -5.35 -10.85 0.25
C ALA A 78 -4.41 -11.34 -0.87
N VAL A 79 -3.53 -10.47 -1.35
CA VAL A 79 -2.61 -10.70 -2.47
C VAL A 79 -1.29 -9.96 -2.21
N ASP A 80 -0.18 -10.56 -2.66
CA ASP A 80 1.09 -9.88 -2.94
C ASP A 80 1.41 -10.09 -4.44
N GLN A 81 1.47 -9.01 -5.23
CA GLN A 81 1.66 -9.01 -6.69
C GLN A 81 3.11 -8.71 -7.09
#